data_AF-A0A0Q5NQZ5-F1
#
_entry.id   AF-A0A0Q5NQZ5-F1
#
_cell.length_a   1.000
_cell.length_b   1.000
_cell.length_c   1.000
_cell.angle_alpha   90.00
_cell.angle_beta   90.00
_cell.angle_gamma   90.00
#
_symmetry.space_group_name_H-M   'P 1'
#
loop_
_entity.id
_entity.type
_entity.pdbx_description
1 polymer ?
#
loop_
_entity_poly.entity_id
_entity_poly.type
_entity_poly.pdbx_seq_one_letter_code
_entity_poly.pdbx_strand_id
1 'polypeptide(L)'
;MKVIAYNIKPDEKEWLALANYKKHEITIIANSLTADTLSFATGKEALLVFNNDVLTAEIITGLQSLGIKYIATSSFETDHLDLNAAGAAGMKIANVPLTEIARNPELRMQQVIKNLDQWAAGKCVGKACCCQNNCGVAKVLK
;
A
#
# COMPACT_ATOMS: atom_id res chain seq x y z
N MET A 1 6.39 -10.19 4.61
CA MET A 1 6.20 -10.08 3.14
C MET A 1 7.21 -9.10 2.57
N LYS A 2 7.46 -9.14 1.25
CA LYS A 2 8.37 -8.20 0.57
C LYS A 2 7.62 -6.97 0.06
N VAL A 3 8.07 -5.80 0.46
CA VAL A 3 7.36 -4.53 0.24
C VAL A 3 8.32 -3.50 -0.35
N ILE A 4 7.83 -2.66 -1.24
CA ILE A 4 8.56 -1.50 -1.75
C ILE A 4 7.83 -0.20 -1.43
N ALA A 5 8.56 0.81 -0.99
CA ALA A 5 8.07 2.16 -0.74
C ALA A 5 8.85 3.15 -1.61
N TYR A 6 8.14 4.03 -2.32
CA TYR A 6 8.74 5.09 -3.11
C TYR A 6 8.54 6.45 -2.44
N ASN A 7 9.44 7.39 -2.75
CA ASN A 7 9.32 8.80 -2.39
C ASN A 7 9.03 9.08 -0.90
N ILE A 8 9.49 8.23 0.01
CA ILE A 8 9.18 8.40 1.44
C ILE A 8 10.01 9.55 2.03
N LYS A 9 9.36 10.45 2.78
CA LYS A 9 10.06 11.52 3.50
C LYS A 9 10.87 10.96 4.68
N PRO A 10 11.97 11.61 5.09
CA PRO A 10 12.80 11.16 6.22
C PRO A 10 11.99 10.94 7.50
N ASP A 11 11.07 11.84 7.82
CA ASP A 11 10.25 11.77 9.03
C ASP A 11 9.31 10.55 9.02
N GLU A 12 8.71 10.24 7.86
CA GLU A 12 7.80 9.09 7.71
C GLU A 12 8.55 7.77 7.73
N LYS A 13 9.78 7.76 7.21
CA LYS A 13 10.66 6.58 7.21
C LYS A 13 10.96 6.10 8.62
N GLU A 14 11.20 7.01 9.56
CA GLU A 14 11.47 6.64 10.95
C GLU A 14 10.27 5.94 11.58
N TRP A 15 9.08 6.55 11.46
CA TRP A 15 7.84 5.96 11.98
C TRP A 15 7.49 4.63 11.31
N LEU A 16 7.74 4.49 10.00
CA LEU A 16 7.52 3.22 9.29
C LEU A 16 8.46 2.13 9.82
N ALA A 17 9.73 2.45 10.04
CA ALA A 17 10.71 1.51 10.58
C ALA A 17 10.34 1.05 12.00
N LEU A 18 9.93 2.00 12.86
CA LEU A 18 9.47 1.73 14.22
C LEU A 18 8.23 0.84 14.23
N ALA A 19 7.21 1.17 13.41
CA ALA A 19 5.97 0.40 13.32
C ALA A 19 6.20 -1.01 12.74
N ASN A 20 7.10 -1.16 11.75
CA ASN A 20 7.37 -2.44 11.10
C ASN A 20 8.09 -3.42 12.03
N TYR A 21 8.99 -2.95 12.89
CA TYR A 21 9.79 -3.77 13.79
C TYR A 21 10.45 -4.99 13.09
N LYS A 22 10.96 -4.78 11.86
CA LYS A 22 11.56 -5.80 10.98
C LYS A 22 10.66 -7.00 10.62
N LYS A 23 9.33 -6.89 10.78
CA LYS A 23 8.39 -7.96 10.39
C LYS A 23 8.28 -8.15 8.88
N HIS A 24 8.23 -7.06 8.13
CA HIS A 24 8.22 -7.05 6.67
C HIS A 24 9.56 -6.59 6.12
N GLU A 25 9.96 -7.15 4.98
CA GLU A 25 11.14 -6.72 4.24
C GLU A 25 10.77 -5.51 3.38
N ILE A 26 10.92 -4.31 3.93
CA ILE A 26 10.55 -3.05 3.27
C ILE A 26 11.80 -2.46 2.59
N THR A 27 11.78 -2.39 1.27
CA THR A 27 12.77 -1.68 0.47
C THR A 27 12.29 -0.25 0.24
N ILE A 28 13.12 0.73 0.59
CA ILE A 28 12.80 2.15 0.44
C ILE A 28 13.58 2.72 -0.74
N ILE A 29 12.87 3.33 -1.67
CA ILE A 29 13.40 4.05 -2.82
C ILE A 29 13.16 5.55 -2.60
N ALA A 30 14.20 6.36 -2.71
CA ALA A 30 14.11 7.80 -2.52
C ALA A 30 13.39 8.50 -3.68
N ASN A 31 13.45 7.94 -4.88
CA ASN A 31 12.82 8.47 -6.08
C ASN A 31 11.30 8.20 -6.11
N SER A 32 10.57 9.02 -6.86
CA SER A 32 9.16 8.78 -7.19
C SER A 32 8.96 7.54 -8.05
N LEU A 33 7.76 6.98 -7.96
CA LEU A 33 7.32 5.90 -8.82
C LEU A 33 7.00 6.47 -10.22
N THR A 34 7.82 6.12 -11.20
CA THR A 34 7.66 6.46 -12.61
C THR A 34 7.88 5.21 -13.46
N ALA A 35 7.68 5.30 -14.78
CA ALA A 35 7.98 4.19 -15.68
C ALA A 35 9.44 3.69 -15.56
N ASP A 36 10.40 4.60 -15.33
CA ASP A 36 11.82 4.27 -15.20
C ASP A 36 12.13 3.51 -13.89
N THR A 37 11.46 3.88 -12.80
CA THR A 37 11.70 3.31 -11.46
C THR A 37 10.77 2.14 -11.13
N LEU A 38 9.79 1.86 -11.98
CA LEU A 38 8.84 0.75 -11.85
C LEU A 38 9.55 -0.59 -11.68
N SER A 39 10.64 -0.80 -12.41
CA SER A 39 11.43 -2.03 -12.40
C SER A 39 11.96 -2.42 -11.01
N PHE A 40 12.13 -1.46 -10.09
CA PHE A 40 12.59 -1.74 -8.72
C PHE A 40 11.56 -2.54 -7.90
N ALA A 41 10.29 -2.55 -8.31
CA ALA A 41 9.25 -3.34 -7.68
C ALA A 41 9.34 -4.86 -7.99
N THR A 42 10.26 -5.27 -8.87
CA THR A 42 10.45 -6.67 -9.25
C THR A 42 10.72 -7.56 -8.03
N GLY A 43 9.97 -8.66 -7.92
CA GLY A 43 10.13 -9.62 -6.83
C GLY A 43 9.59 -9.15 -5.47
N LYS A 44 8.85 -8.04 -5.46
CA LYS A 44 8.11 -7.55 -4.29
C LYS A 44 6.63 -7.91 -4.43
N GLU A 45 5.93 -7.95 -3.31
CA GLU A 45 4.53 -8.39 -3.26
C GLU A 45 3.57 -7.21 -3.04
N ALA A 46 4.03 -6.17 -2.35
CA ALA A 46 3.25 -4.99 -2.01
C ALA A 46 3.99 -3.68 -2.32
N LEU A 47 3.21 -2.68 -2.74
CA LEU A 47 3.63 -1.30 -2.90
C LEU A 47 3.09 -0.43 -1.76
N LEU A 48 3.93 0.45 -1.20
CA LEU A 48 3.55 1.50 -0.27
C LEU A 48 3.64 2.87 -0.94
N VAL A 49 2.55 3.63 -0.86
CA VAL A 49 2.41 4.99 -1.42
C VAL A 49 2.28 6.00 -0.28
N PHE A 50 3.21 6.96 -0.20
CA PHE A 50 3.25 7.96 0.87
C PHE A 50 2.75 9.36 0.47
N ASN A 51 3.00 9.79 -0.77
CA ASN A 51 2.91 11.21 -1.15
C ASN A 51 1.81 11.57 -2.17
N ASN A 52 0.67 10.87 -2.17
CA ASN A 52 -0.36 11.04 -3.21
C ASN A 52 0.23 10.91 -4.64
N ASP A 53 1.32 10.14 -4.81
CA ASP A 53 1.87 9.83 -6.13
C ASP A 53 0.76 9.22 -6.99
N VAL A 54 0.62 9.71 -8.22
CA VAL A 54 -0.48 9.30 -9.09
C VAL A 54 -0.20 7.91 -9.64
N LEU A 55 -1.06 6.95 -9.32
CA LEU A 55 -1.05 5.62 -9.89
C LEU A 55 -2.09 5.55 -11.00
N THR A 56 -1.62 5.82 -12.23
CA THR A 56 -2.40 5.65 -13.45
C THR A 56 -2.59 4.17 -13.77
N ALA A 57 -3.57 3.86 -14.64
CA ALA A 57 -3.81 2.51 -15.12
C ALA A 57 -2.57 1.84 -15.75
N GLU A 58 -1.71 2.62 -16.43
CA GLU A 58 -0.46 2.15 -17.03
C GLU A 58 0.53 1.67 -15.96
N ILE A 59 0.74 2.47 -14.91
CA ILE A 59 1.60 2.11 -13.78
C ILE A 59 1.06 0.88 -13.06
N ILE A 60 -0.26 0.82 -12.82
CA ILE A 60 -0.90 -0.33 -12.17
C ILE A 60 -0.71 -1.61 -12.99
N THR A 61 -0.88 -1.54 -14.31
CA THR A 61 -0.66 -2.69 -15.21
C THR A 61 0.82 -3.13 -15.22
N GLY A 62 1.73 -2.17 -15.20
CA GLY A 62 3.16 -2.43 -15.05
C GLY A 62 3.49 -3.15 -13.73
N LEU A 63 2.98 -2.63 -12.60
CA LEU A 63 3.16 -3.23 -11.28
C LEU A 63 2.59 -4.66 -11.22
N GLN A 64 1.45 -4.91 -11.89
CA GLN A 64 0.83 -6.22 -11.97
C GLN A 64 1.75 -7.22 -12.67
N SER A 65 2.33 -6.79 -13.79
CA SER A 65 3.27 -7.58 -14.59
C SER A 65 4.54 -7.93 -13.81
N LEU A 66 4.93 -7.09 -12.85
CA LEU A 66 6.06 -7.34 -11.93
C LEU A 66 5.69 -8.22 -10.72
N GLY A 67 4.42 -8.61 -10.60
CA GLY A 67 3.94 -9.51 -9.55
C GLY A 67 3.45 -8.81 -8.28
N ILE A 68 3.27 -7.49 -8.30
CA ILE A 68 2.66 -6.76 -7.19
C ILE A 68 1.19 -7.15 -7.07
N LYS A 69 0.77 -7.50 -5.85
CA LYS A 69 -0.60 -7.96 -5.54
C LYS A 69 -1.36 -6.98 -4.66
N TYR A 70 -0.61 -6.14 -3.93
CA TYR A 70 -1.15 -5.29 -2.87
C TYR A 70 -0.62 -3.86 -3.02
N ILE A 71 -1.49 -2.88 -2.81
CA ILE A 71 -1.13 -1.46 -2.76
C ILE A 71 -1.67 -0.89 -1.46
N ALA A 72 -0.80 -0.40 -0.58
CA ALA A 72 -1.21 0.31 0.62
C ALA A 72 -0.80 1.78 0.52
N THR A 73 -1.76 2.68 0.75
CA THR A 73 -1.49 4.11 0.87
C THR A 73 -1.48 4.55 2.33
N SER A 74 -0.65 5.54 2.65
CA SER A 74 -0.58 6.14 3.99
C SER A 74 -1.66 7.20 4.23
N SER A 75 -2.40 7.61 3.20
CA SER A 75 -3.49 8.60 3.29
C SER A 75 -4.86 7.94 3.39
N PHE A 76 -5.88 8.73 3.73
CA PHE A 76 -7.27 8.30 3.66
C PHE A 76 -7.83 8.40 2.24
N GLU A 77 -7.54 9.52 1.59
CA GLU A 77 -7.95 9.82 0.22
C GLU A 77 -7.26 8.88 -0.76
N THR A 78 -8.00 8.46 -1.78
CA THR A 78 -7.50 7.54 -2.81
C THR A 78 -7.68 8.11 -4.21
N ASP A 79 -7.94 9.40 -4.36
CA ASP A 79 -8.17 10.06 -5.65
C ASP A 79 -6.97 9.97 -6.61
N HIS A 80 -5.78 9.80 -6.05
CA HIS A 80 -4.54 9.58 -6.79
C HIS A 80 -4.37 8.12 -7.27
N LEU A 81 -5.28 7.22 -6.91
CA LEU A 81 -5.22 5.80 -7.27
C LEU A 81 -6.36 5.46 -8.22
N ASP A 82 -6.04 4.91 -9.40
CA ASP A 82 -7.06 4.33 -10.26
C ASP A 82 -7.56 2.98 -9.69
N LEU A 83 -8.56 3.08 -8.81
CA LEU A 83 -9.17 1.92 -8.14
C LEU A 83 -9.82 0.94 -9.12
N ASN A 84 -10.32 1.43 -10.27
CA ASN A 84 -10.93 0.58 -11.29
C ASN A 84 -9.86 -0.27 -11.97
N ALA A 85 -8.75 0.37 -12.39
CA ALA A 85 -7.62 -0.32 -12.99
C ALA A 85 -7.01 -1.35 -12.02
N ALA A 86 -6.88 -0.99 -10.74
CA ALA A 86 -6.39 -1.93 -9.73
C ALA A 86 -7.33 -3.12 -9.52
N GLY A 87 -8.65 -2.88 -9.50
CA GLY A 87 -9.65 -3.94 -9.45
C GLY A 87 -9.58 -4.87 -10.66
N ALA A 88 -9.47 -4.31 -11.87
CA ALA A 88 -9.31 -5.07 -13.11
C ALA A 88 -7.99 -5.87 -13.14
N ALA A 89 -6.92 -5.32 -12.55
CA ALA A 89 -5.64 -5.99 -12.37
C ALA A 89 -5.65 -7.07 -11.25
N GLY A 90 -6.76 -7.22 -10.52
CA GLY A 90 -6.87 -8.15 -9.39
C GLY A 90 -6.03 -7.75 -8.17
N MET A 91 -5.59 -6.49 -8.10
CA MET A 91 -4.83 -5.96 -6.97
C MET A 91 -5.76 -5.56 -5.82
N LYS A 92 -5.24 -5.69 -4.60
CA LYS A 92 -5.96 -5.25 -3.40
C LYS A 92 -5.41 -3.94 -2.89
N ILE A 93 -6.29 -3.00 -2.58
CA ILE A 93 -5.93 -1.68 -2.09
C ILE A 93 -6.35 -1.51 -0.63
N ALA A 94 -5.45 -0.93 0.17
CA ALA A 94 -5.77 -0.46 1.52
C ALA A 94 -5.35 0.99 1.73
N ASN A 95 -6.18 1.75 2.45
CA ASN A 95 -5.87 3.10 2.91
C ASN A 95 -5.64 3.15 4.43
N VAL A 96 -5.40 4.34 4.96
CA VAL A 96 -5.49 4.62 6.39
C VAL A 96 -6.83 5.33 6.67
N PRO A 97 -7.79 4.69 7.35
CA PRO A 97 -9.08 5.30 7.66
C PRO A 97 -8.95 6.64 8.40
N LEU A 98 -9.67 7.66 7.92
CA LEU A 98 -9.70 8.99 8.55
C LEU A 98 -10.37 8.90 9.91
N THR A 99 -9.53 8.86 10.93
CA THR A 99 -9.88 8.84 12.35
C THR A 99 -8.88 9.76 13.06
N GLU A 100 -9.08 10.05 14.35
CA GLU A 100 -8.08 10.81 15.12
C GLU A 100 -6.67 10.19 15.06
N ILE A 101 -6.58 8.88 14.79
CA ILE A 101 -5.35 8.12 14.54
C ILE A 101 -4.60 8.61 13.29
N ALA A 102 -5.30 9.04 12.23
CA ALA A 102 -4.67 9.47 10.97
C ALA A 102 -3.85 10.77 11.12
N ARG A 103 -4.13 11.58 12.15
CA ARG A 103 -3.37 12.80 12.47
C ARG A 103 -2.07 12.52 13.24
N ASN A 104 -1.94 11.35 13.84
CA ASN A 104 -0.72 10.93 14.52
C ASN A 104 0.16 10.11 13.55
N PRO A 105 1.38 10.56 13.22
CA PRO A 105 2.25 9.88 12.28
C PRO A 105 2.63 8.46 12.71
N GLU A 106 2.79 8.21 14.01
CA GLU A 106 3.06 6.87 14.54
C GLU A 106 1.88 5.92 14.27
N LEU A 107 0.68 6.31 14.68
CA LEU A 107 -0.51 5.47 14.56
C LEU A 107 -0.91 5.25 13.09
N ARG A 108 -0.65 6.24 12.23
CA ARG A 108 -0.78 6.12 10.77
C ARG A 108 0.12 5.00 10.23
N MET A 109 1.40 4.98 10.61
CA MET A 109 2.31 3.91 10.19
C MET A 109 1.96 2.55 10.79
N GLN A 110 1.51 2.51 12.05
CA GLN A 110 0.99 1.27 12.66
C GLN A 110 -0.19 0.69 11.87
N GLN A 111 -1.09 1.54 11.37
CA GLN A 111 -2.20 1.09 10.53
C GLN A 111 -1.72 0.56 9.16
N VAL A 112 -0.72 1.20 8.54
CA VAL A 112 -0.09 0.69 7.31
C VAL A 112 0.51 -0.70 7.53
N ILE A 113 1.29 -0.88 8.59
CA ILE A 113 1.88 -2.19 8.93
C ILE A 113 0.80 -3.22 9.25
N LYS A 114 -0.26 -2.83 9.97
CA LYS A 114 -1.39 -3.71 10.23
C LYS A 114 -2.08 -4.18 8.94
N ASN A 115 -2.17 -3.33 7.92
CA ASN A 115 -2.69 -3.74 6.61
C ASN A 115 -1.80 -4.82 5.96
N LEU A 116 -0.48 -4.64 6.02
CA LEU A 116 0.49 -5.62 5.54
C LEU A 116 0.43 -6.94 6.33
N ASP A 117 0.29 -6.87 7.66
CA ASP A 117 0.12 -8.03 8.55
C ASP A 117 -1.11 -8.86 8.14
N GLN A 118 -2.24 -8.20 7.86
CA GLN A 118 -3.46 -8.90 7.41
C GLN A 118 -3.24 -9.60 6.08
N TRP A 119 -2.63 -8.93 5.09
CA TRP A 119 -2.36 -9.56 3.80
C TRP A 119 -1.35 -10.69 3.87
N ALA A 120 -0.30 -10.56 4.69
CA ALA A 120 0.65 -11.64 4.96
C ALA A 120 -0.04 -12.86 5.60
N ALA A 121 -1.08 -12.63 6.42
CA ALA A 121 -1.91 -13.68 7.00
C ALA A 121 -3.06 -14.16 6.07
N GLY A 122 -3.14 -13.68 4.83
CA GLY A 122 -4.20 -14.03 3.88
C GLY A 122 -5.59 -13.44 4.19
N LYS A 123 -5.66 -12.44 5.07
CA LYS A 123 -6.90 -11.81 5.55
C LYS A 123 -7.21 -10.48 4.84
N CYS A 124 -8.45 -10.03 4.96
CA CYS A 124 -8.87 -8.71 4.49
C CYS A 124 -8.49 -7.64 5.52
N VAL A 125 -8.23 -6.42 5.04
CA VAL A 125 -7.90 -5.25 5.88
C VAL A 125 -9.13 -4.56 6.48
N GLY A 126 -10.33 -5.06 6.21
CA GLY A 126 -11.59 -4.58 6.83
C GLY A 126 -11.93 -3.16 6.42
N LYS A 127 -12.09 -2.25 7.39
CA LYS A 127 -12.46 -0.83 7.17
C LYS A 127 -11.44 -0.04 6.35
N ALA A 128 -10.19 -0.52 6.27
CA ALA A 128 -9.15 0.06 5.45
C ALA A 128 -9.21 -0.37 3.98
N CYS A 129 -10.13 -1.28 3.61
CA CYS A 129 -10.19 -1.85 2.25
C CYS A 129 -10.79 -0.85 1.26
N CYS A 130 -10.10 -0.62 0.14
CA CYS A 130 -10.53 0.27 -0.94
C CYS A 130 -10.82 -0.48 -2.26
N CYS A 131 -10.82 -1.81 -2.24
CA CYS A 131 -11.07 -2.61 -3.45
C CYS A 131 -12.48 -2.34 -4.01
N GLN A 132 -12.56 -2.04 -5.32
CA GLN A 132 -13.83 -1.87 -6.01
C GLN A 132 -14.38 -3.23 -6.48
N ASN A 133 -15.49 -3.65 -5.88
CA ASN A 133 -16.28 -4.87 -6.14
C ASN A 133 -15.54 -6.23 -6.11
N ASN A 134 -16.28 -7.28 -5.73
CA ASN A 134 -15.90 -8.69 -5.86
C ASN A 134 -14.56 -9.15 -5.21
N CYS A 135 -14.10 -8.48 -4.14
CA CYS A 135 -12.96 -8.98 -3.37
C CYS A 135 -13.34 -10.30 -2.68
N GLY A 136 -12.80 -11.44 -3.15
CA GLY A 136 -13.08 -12.79 -2.65
C GLY A 136 -12.62 -13.08 -1.21
N VAL A 137 -12.25 -12.05 -0.44
CA VAL A 137 -11.91 -12.18 0.98
C VAL A 137 -13.10 -11.68 1.79
N ALA A 138 -13.73 -12.58 2.55
CA ALA A 138 -14.86 -12.25 3.40
C ALA A 138 -14.58 -11.01 4.26
N LYS A 139 -15.43 -9.98 4.14
CA LYS A 139 -15.43 -8.86 5.08
C LYS A 139 -15.87 -9.43 6.43
N VAL A 140 -14.95 -9.51 7.40
CA VAL A 140 -15.32 -9.79 8.79
C VAL A 140 -16.09 -8.57 9.30
N LEU A 141 -17.42 -8.63 9.22
CA LEU A 141 -18.32 -7.72 9.91
C LEU A 141 -18.17 -8.02 11.41
N LYS A 142 -17.53 -7.11 12.14
CA LYS A 142 -17.66 -7.04 13.60
C LYS A 142 -18.68 -5.97 13.92
#